data_AF-A0A953KE47-F1
#
_entry.id   AF-A0A953KE47-F1
#
_cell.length_a   1.000
_cell.length_b   1.000
_cell.length_c   1.000
_cell.angle_alpha   90.00
_cell.angle_beta   90.00
_cell.angle_gamma   90.00
#
_symmetry.space_group_name_H-M   'P 1'
#
loop_
_entity.id
_entity.type
_entity.pdbx_description
1 polymer ?
#
loop_
_entity_poly.entity_id
_entity_poly.type
_entity_poly.pdbx_seq_one_letter_code
_entity_poly.pdbx_strand_id
1 'polypeptide(L)'
;MNRAPIKLLLFWLLALPCWAEERVVKVLVDAAFEPTQSVGLVISKNSSTQKLKTSLDRIAEHLWSVSFKVSPADLSADHFASALVLSNAGEMAFGEVISLDTQSASSSFVSLPTCPGDSIDISKVANQFALVESLVGVRSERAKVLKEAITTELDEPTLLRFKKLEEGFGLERSAALSAELASTDLLDRLLRIKAAIDNLEYEKAQRDRKTTVAAAVESPTPEPVPSPTPSLVN
;
A
#
# COMPACT_ATOMS: atom_id res chain seq x y z
N MET A 1 73.81 12.76 11.30
CA MET A 1 72.58 13.56 11.12
C MET A 1 71.83 12.97 9.94
N ASN A 2 70.68 12.33 10.17
CA ASN A 2 69.71 11.99 9.12
C ASN A 2 68.37 11.68 9.82
N ARG A 3 67.44 12.64 9.82
CA ARG A 3 66.07 12.47 10.32
C ARG A 3 65.17 12.19 9.12
N ALA A 4 64.72 10.95 8.98
CA ALA A 4 63.70 10.56 8.01
C ALA A 4 62.28 10.92 8.52
N PRO A 5 61.33 11.26 7.63
CA PRO A 5 60.04 11.85 8.01
C PRO A 5 59.01 10.78 8.43
N ILE A 6 58.63 10.79 9.70
CA ILE A 6 57.57 9.97 10.35
C ILE A 6 56.14 10.35 9.89
N LYS A 7 55.98 11.33 8.99
CA LYS A 7 54.67 11.88 8.61
C LYS A 7 53.81 11.01 7.67
N LEU A 8 54.33 9.91 7.12
CA LEU A 8 53.59 9.12 6.13
C LEU A 8 52.78 7.94 6.71
N LEU A 9 52.99 7.58 7.98
CA LEU A 9 52.33 6.42 8.62
C LEU A 9 50.97 6.76 9.27
N LEU A 10 50.69 8.05 9.53
CA LEU A 10 49.44 8.45 10.20
C LEU A 10 48.24 8.57 9.23
N PHE A 11 48.46 8.65 7.93
CA PHE A 11 47.37 8.79 6.94
C PHE A 11 46.68 7.47 6.63
N TRP A 12 47.34 6.33 6.89
CA TRP A 12 46.78 5.00 6.64
C TRP A 12 45.86 4.48 7.75
N LEU A 13 45.96 5.02 8.97
CA LEU A 13 45.18 4.57 10.14
C LEU A 13 43.81 5.25 10.28
N LEU A 14 43.53 6.31 9.50
CA LEU A 14 42.23 7.00 9.49
C LEU A 14 41.30 6.54 8.36
N ALA A 15 41.76 5.65 7.48
CA ALA A 15 40.91 4.97 6.50
C ALA A 15 40.44 3.61 7.03
N LEU A 16 39.95 3.57 8.28
CA LEU A 16 39.17 2.42 8.74
C LEU A 16 37.93 2.37 7.85
N PRO A 17 37.77 1.33 7.00
CA PRO A 17 36.55 1.19 6.21
C PRO A 17 35.42 1.15 7.21
N CYS A 18 34.48 2.08 7.13
CA CYS A 18 33.23 1.98 7.87
C CYS A 18 32.60 0.67 7.38
N TRP A 19 32.58 -0.37 8.23
CA TRP A 19 31.95 -1.64 7.92
C TRP A 19 30.45 -1.36 7.92
N ALA A 20 29.96 -0.97 6.76
CA ALA A 20 28.56 -0.66 6.57
C ALA A 20 27.77 -1.97 6.78
N GLU A 21 26.95 -1.98 7.81
CA GLU A 21 26.27 -3.17 8.31
C GLU A 21 25.29 -3.72 7.27
N GLU A 22 25.44 -4.99 6.91
CA GLU A 22 24.54 -5.65 5.96
C GLU A 22 23.17 -5.86 6.62
N ARG A 23 22.09 -5.42 5.96
CA ARG A 23 20.73 -5.62 6.47
C ARG A 23 20.15 -6.94 5.96
N VAL A 24 19.56 -7.74 6.83
CA VAL A 24 18.82 -8.95 6.43
C VAL A 24 17.38 -8.56 6.11
N VAL A 25 16.91 -8.91 4.93
CA VAL A 25 15.53 -8.70 4.45
C VAL A 25 14.85 -10.05 4.36
N LYS A 26 13.58 -10.12 4.78
CA LYS A 26 12.75 -11.32 4.71
C LYS A 26 11.57 -11.05 3.79
N VAL A 27 11.38 -11.90 2.80
CA VAL A 27 10.27 -11.82 1.85
C VAL A 27 9.42 -13.07 1.97
N LEU A 28 8.10 -12.88 2.06
CA LEU A 28 7.13 -13.96 2.09
C LEU A 28 6.77 -14.38 0.67
N VAL A 29 6.71 -15.69 0.44
CA VAL A 29 6.39 -16.30 -0.85
C VAL A 29 5.33 -17.36 -0.65
N ASP A 30 4.19 -17.20 -1.32
CA ASP A 30 3.14 -18.22 -1.38
C ASP A 30 3.41 -19.17 -2.56
N ALA A 31 3.71 -20.42 -2.25
CA ALA A 31 4.07 -21.46 -3.21
C ALA A 31 3.34 -22.77 -2.88
N ALA A 32 2.53 -23.25 -3.83
CA ALA A 32 1.79 -24.51 -3.72
C ALA A 32 2.68 -25.77 -3.67
N PHE A 33 4.00 -25.61 -3.84
CA PHE A 33 5.00 -26.65 -3.99
C PHE A 33 6.14 -26.51 -2.98
N GLU A 34 6.98 -27.55 -2.87
CA GLU A 34 8.18 -27.52 -2.01
C GLU A 34 9.38 -26.92 -2.80
N PRO A 35 9.86 -25.72 -2.44
CA PRO A 35 10.92 -25.06 -3.17
C PRO A 35 12.29 -25.64 -2.78
N THR A 36 13.14 -25.83 -3.79
CA THR A 36 14.51 -26.33 -3.62
C THR A 36 15.55 -25.24 -3.81
N GLN A 37 15.19 -24.17 -4.51
CA GLN A 37 16.05 -23.01 -4.73
C GLN A 37 15.29 -21.73 -4.41
N SER A 38 16.03 -20.72 -3.94
CA SER A 38 15.51 -19.38 -3.76
C SER A 38 16.51 -18.34 -4.23
N VAL A 39 16.00 -17.24 -4.76
CA VAL A 39 16.78 -16.11 -5.26
C VAL A 39 16.17 -14.82 -4.70
N GLY A 40 16.97 -14.04 -3.98
CA GLY A 40 16.58 -12.70 -3.58
C GLY A 40 16.74 -11.73 -4.76
N LEU A 41 15.80 -10.83 -4.93
CA LEU A 41 15.80 -9.82 -6.00
C LEU A 41 15.81 -8.44 -5.35
N VAL A 42 16.76 -7.60 -5.74
CA VAL A 42 16.78 -6.18 -5.41
C VAL A 42 16.57 -5.40 -6.69
N ILE A 43 15.46 -4.70 -6.79
CA ILE A 43 15.01 -3.97 -7.97
C ILE A 43 15.11 -2.48 -7.66
N SER A 44 15.83 -1.74 -8.50
CA SER A 44 15.82 -0.28 -8.51
C SER A 44 15.17 0.21 -9.80
N LYS A 45 15.00 1.52 -9.93
CA LYS A 45 14.52 2.16 -11.16
C LYS A 45 15.35 1.77 -12.41
N ASN A 46 16.64 1.51 -12.25
CA ASN A 46 17.59 1.36 -13.37
C ASN A 46 18.30 0.00 -13.40
N SER A 47 18.16 -0.84 -12.38
CA SER A 47 18.90 -2.10 -12.25
C SER A 47 18.12 -3.15 -11.47
N SER A 48 18.43 -4.41 -11.72
CA SER A 48 17.97 -5.53 -10.91
C SER A 48 19.16 -6.40 -10.56
N THR A 49 19.37 -6.61 -9.25
CA THR A 49 20.48 -7.38 -8.71
C THR A 49 19.96 -8.63 -8.03
N GLN A 50 20.48 -9.79 -8.43
CA GLN A 50 20.13 -11.08 -7.84
C GLN A 50 21.04 -11.40 -6.65
N LYS A 51 20.47 -11.86 -5.55
CA LYS A 51 21.17 -12.31 -4.34
C LYS A 51 20.97 -13.82 -4.21
N LEU A 52 22.05 -14.58 -4.44
CA LEU A 52 22.04 -16.05 -4.43
C LEU A 52 22.27 -16.65 -3.03
N LYS A 53 22.76 -15.86 -2.08
CA LYS A 53 22.94 -16.28 -0.68
C LYS A 53 21.67 -16.00 0.10
N THR A 54 20.69 -16.88 -0.06
CA THR A 54 19.40 -16.84 0.62
C THR A 54 19.30 -17.96 1.66
N SER A 55 18.49 -17.76 2.70
CA SER A 55 17.96 -18.83 3.55
C SER A 55 16.47 -18.99 3.28
N LEU A 56 16.00 -20.23 3.23
CA LEU A 56 14.62 -20.57 2.96
C LEU A 56 14.05 -21.27 4.19
N ASP A 57 13.03 -20.67 4.80
CA ASP A 57 12.36 -21.20 5.98
C ASP A 57 10.86 -21.36 5.71
N ARG A 58 10.27 -22.49 6.09
CA ARG A 58 8.82 -22.70 5.98
C ARG A 58 8.11 -22.08 7.18
N ILE A 59 7.13 -21.21 6.93
CA ILE A 59 6.32 -20.59 7.99
C ILE A 59 5.00 -21.34 8.16
N ALA A 60 4.32 -21.66 7.06
CA ALA A 60 3.02 -22.33 7.08
C ALA A 60 2.87 -23.32 5.91
N GLU A 61 1.67 -23.86 5.74
CA GLU A 61 1.31 -24.55 4.52
C GLU A 61 1.30 -23.54 3.36
N HIS A 62 2.04 -23.86 2.29
CA HIS A 62 2.28 -23.01 1.13
C HIS A 62 3.03 -21.69 1.37
N LEU A 63 3.23 -21.25 2.62
CA LEU A 63 3.94 -20.01 2.92
C LEU A 63 5.41 -20.21 3.31
N TRP A 64 6.29 -19.60 2.53
CA TRP A 64 7.75 -19.65 2.70
C TRP A 64 8.35 -18.27 2.97
N SER A 65 9.42 -18.24 3.74
CA SER A 65 10.20 -17.05 4.06
C SER A 65 11.57 -17.16 3.42
N VAL A 66 11.86 -16.26 2.47
CA VAL A 66 13.18 -16.15 1.86
C VAL A 66 13.91 -14.97 2.51
N SER A 67 15.01 -15.26 3.21
CA SER A 67 15.83 -14.22 3.83
C SER A 67 17.13 -14.03 3.08
N PHE A 68 17.53 -12.79 2.80
CA PHE A 68 18.81 -12.50 2.15
C PHE A 68 19.39 -11.17 2.64
N LYS A 69 20.70 -11.02 2.45
CA LYS A 69 21.42 -9.81 2.84
C LYS A 69 21.43 -8.77 1.72
N VAL A 70 21.19 -7.53 2.12
CA VAL A 70 21.16 -6.36 1.24
C VAL A 70 22.28 -5.41 1.67
N SER A 71 23.03 -4.92 0.69
CA SER A 71 24.14 -4.00 0.95
C SER A 71 23.59 -2.60 1.25
N PRO A 72 24.28 -1.79 2.06
CA PRO A 72 23.80 -0.44 2.35
C PRO A 72 23.71 0.48 1.12
N ALA A 73 24.44 0.19 0.04
CA ALA A 73 24.29 0.88 -1.24
C ALA A 73 22.94 0.58 -1.94
N ASP A 74 22.31 -0.54 -1.59
CA ASP A 74 21.01 -0.96 -2.10
C ASP A 74 19.84 -0.44 -1.21
N LEU A 75 20.13 0.24 -0.09
CA LEU A 75 19.14 0.80 0.84
C LEU A 75 18.79 2.24 0.44
N SER A 76 17.90 2.39 -0.54
CA SER A 76 17.36 3.67 -0.98
C SER A 76 15.84 3.59 -1.09
N ALA A 77 15.15 4.73 -0.97
CA ALA A 77 13.69 4.82 -1.12
C ALA A 77 13.18 4.33 -2.49
N ASP A 78 14.05 4.34 -3.51
CA ASP A 78 13.73 3.87 -4.87
C ASP A 78 14.03 2.38 -5.11
N HIS A 79 14.44 1.65 -4.07
CA HIS A 79 14.80 0.24 -4.15
C HIS A 79 13.73 -0.63 -3.50
N PHE A 80 13.45 -1.76 -4.16
CA PHE A 80 12.49 -2.76 -3.72
C PHE A 80 13.19 -4.11 -3.62
N ALA A 81 12.75 -4.92 -2.67
CA ALA A 81 13.17 -6.31 -2.52
C ALA A 81 12.00 -7.23 -2.85
N SER A 82 12.28 -8.31 -3.56
CA SER A 82 11.36 -9.43 -3.76
C SER A 82 12.16 -10.73 -3.68
N ALA A 83 11.48 -11.86 -3.75
CA ALA A 83 12.10 -13.16 -3.80
C ALA A 83 11.44 -14.02 -4.86
N LEU A 84 12.20 -14.96 -5.41
CA LEU A 84 11.69 -15.99 -6.30
C LEU A 84 12.13 -17.35 -5.75
N VAL A 85 11.21 -18.30 -5.74
CA VAL A 85 11.49 -19.69 -5.36
C VAL A 85 11.23 -20.62 -6.53
N LEU A 86 12.05 -21.65 -6.66
CA LEU A 86 11.92 -22.68 -7.71
C LEU A 86 11.84 -24.08 -7.10
N SER A 87 11.02 -24.92 -7.71
CA SER A 87 10.95 -26.36 -7.47
C SER A 87 11.92 -27.12 -8.39
N ASN A 88 12.27 -28.35 -7.99
CA ASN A 88 12.97 -29.29 -8.88
C ASN A 88 12.15 -29.65 -10.13
N ALA A 89 10.83 -29.51 -10.08
CA ALA A 89 9.93 -29.73 -11.22
C ALA A 89 9.89 -28.55 -12.21
N GLY A 90 10.59 -27.44 -11.91
CA GLY A 90 10.58 -26.23 -12.72
C GLY A 90 9.42 -25.27 -12.43
N GLU A 91 8.61 -25.55 -11.41
CA GLU A 91 7.60 -24.62 -10.91
C GLU A 91 8.27 -23.42 -10.22
N MET A 92 7.68 -22.23 -10.36
CA MET A 92 8.21 -21.00 -9.78
C MET A 92 7.11 -20.15 -9.16
N ALA A 93 7.45 -19.46 -8.07
CA ALA A 93 6.58 -18.53 -7.37
C ALA A 93 7.36 -17.27 -7.00
N PHE A 94 6.67 -16.13 -7.00
CA PHE A 94 7.23 -14.82 -6.65
C PHE A 94 6.71 -14.38 -5.29
N GLY A 95 7.61 -13.81 -4.51
CA GLY A 95 7.29 -13.19 -3.23
C GLY A 95 6.75 -11.78 -3.38
N GLU A 96 6.24 -11.28 -2.25
CA GLU A 96 5.83 -9.90 -2.11
C GLU A 96 6.96 -8.92 -2.46
N VAL A 97 6.62 -7.76 -2.99
CA VAL A 97 7.56 -6.67 -3.25
C VAL A 97 7.56 -5.73 -2.05
N ILE A 98 8.69 -5.63 -1.36
CA ILE A 98 8.87 -4.84 -0.14
C ILE A 98 9.76 -3.64 -0.45
N SER A 99 9.37 -2.43 -0.02
CA SER A 99 10.25 -1.26 -0.12
C SER A 99 11.45 -1.38 0.83
N LEU A 100 12.64 -1.04 0.34
CA LEU A 100 13.89 -1.06 1.11
C LEU A 100 14.19 0.27 1.79
N ASP A 101 13.24 1.20 1.83
CA ASP A 101 13.42 2.50 2.46
C ASP A 101 13.99 2.35 3.89
N THR A 102 15.05 3.10 4.14
CA THR A 102 15.74 3.23 5.43
C THR A 102 14.81 3.62 6.57
N GLN A 103 13.65 4.22 6.29
CA GLN A 103 12.62 4.52 7.30
C GLN A 103 11.62 3.37 7.54
N SER A 104 11.60 2.33 6.71
CA SER A 104 10.74 1.18 6.91
C SER A 104 11.43 0.13 7.80
N ALA A 105 11.68 0.51 9.04
CA ALA A 105 11.46 -0.42 10.13
C ALA A 105 9.96 -0.31 10.46
N SER A 106 9.22 -1.40 10.32
CA SER A 106 7.81 -1.56 10.78
C SER A 106 6.67 -0.83 10.04
N SER A 107 6.41 -1.16 8.77
CA SER A 107 5.09 -0.82 8.18
C SER A 107 4.44 -1.95 7.38
N SER A 108 4.70 -3.21 7.72
CA SER A 108 3.93 -4.36 7.22
C SER A 108 2.91 -4.77 8.28
N PHE A 109 1.76 -4.09 8.32
CA PHE A 109 0.41 -4.51 8.76
C PHE A 109 0.15 -5.44 9.99
N VAL A 110 1.15 -5.83 10.78
CA VAL A 110 1.01 -6.63 12.02
C VAL A 110 1.67 -5.96 13.23
N SER A 111 2.46 -4.91 13.03
CA SER A 111 2.89 -4.04 14.13
C SER A 111 1.81 -3.01 14.42
N LEU A 112 0.80 -3.41 15.19
CA LEU A 112 0.26 -2.50 16.20
C LEU A 112 1.46 -1.82 16.87
N PRO A 113 1.43 -0.50 17.15
CA PRO A 113 2.54 0.16 17.81
C PRO A 113 2.88 -0.63 19.07
N THR A 114 3.96 -1.41 19.03
CA THR A 114 4.49 -2.08 20.19
C THR A 114 5.05 -0.97 21.03
N CYS A 115 4.25 -0.51 21.99
CA CYS A 115 4.72 0.37 23.04
C CYS A 115 6.04 -0.22 23.53
N PRO A 116 7.12 0.59 23.60
CA PRO A 116 8.37 0.11 24.17
C PRO A 116 8.02 -0.51 25.52
N GLY A 117 8.55 -1.70 25.77
CA GLY A 117 8.32 -2.46 27.00
C GLY A 117 8.96 -1.74 28.18
N ASP A 118 8.41 -0.59 28.55
CA ASP A 118 8.56 -0.05 29.89
C ASP A 118 8.00 -1.14 30.79
N SER A 119 8.84 -1.71 31.64
CA SER A 119 8.41 -2.64 32.68
C SER A 119 7.29 -1.94 33.45
N ILE A 120 6.06 -2.35 33.15
CA ILE A 120 4.86 -1.73 33.68
C ILE A 120 4.91 -1.99 35.19
N ASP A 121 5.17 -0.92 35.95
CA ASP A 121 5.09 -0.94 37.40
C ASP A 121 3.62 -1.17 37.76
N ILE A 122 3.28 -2.43 38.07
CA ILE A 122 1.91 -2.91 38.33
C ILE A 122 1.24 -2.06 39.43
N SER A 123 2.05 -1.50 40.33
CA SER A 123 1.66 -0.58 41.40
C SER A 123 1.07 0.74 40.87
N LYS A 124 1.55 1.25 39.73
CA LYS A 124 1.04 2.46 39.07
C LYS A 124 -0.20 2.17 38.23
N VAL A 125 -0.30 0.99 37.62
CA VAL A 125 -1.46 0.58 36.82
C VAL A 125 -2.69 0.32 37.67
N ALA A 126 -2.51 -0.22 38.89
CA ALA A 126 -3.63 -0.41 39.82
C ALA A 126 -4.39 0.90 40.10
N ASN A 127 -3.68 2.02 40.22
CA ASN A 127 -4.29 3.35 40.42
C ASN A 127 -4.87 3.96 39.13
N GLN A 128 -4.47 3.47 37.96
CA GLN A 128 -4.98 3.93 36.65
C GLN A 128 -6.17 3.10 36.15
N PHE A 129 -6.43 1.93 36.75
CA PHE A 129 -7.50 1.04 36.33
C PHE A 129 -8.89 1.71 36.42
N ALA A 130 -9.15 2.45 37.50
CA ALA A 130 -10.40 3.20 37.66
C ALA A 130 -10.60 4.27 36.56
N LEU A 131 -9.51 4.90 36.09
CA LEU A 131 -9.56 5.88 35.01
C LEU A 131 -9.80 5.20 33.66
N VAL A 132 -9.19 4.03 33.44
CA VAL A 132 -9.44 3.23 32.24
C VAL A 132 -10.87 2.71 32.20
N GLU A 133 -11.39 2.21 33.32
CA GLU A 133 -12.78 1.76 33.44
C GLU A 133 -13.76 2.90 33.16
N SER A 134 -13.50 4.09 33.73
CA SER A 134 -14.26 5.30 33.42
C SER A 134 -14.20 5.67 31.94
N LEU A 135 -13.03 5.63 31.31
CA LEU A 135 -12.87 5.93 29.89
C LEU A 135 -13.62 4.93 29.00
N VAL A 136 -13.57 3.64 29.34
CA VAL A 136 -14.32 2.59 28.64
C VAL A 136 -15.83 2.83 28.79
N GLY A 137 -16.28 3.18 29.99
CA GLY A 137 -17.66 3.58 30.26
C GLY A 137 -18.12 4.73 29.37
N VAL A 138 -17.40 5.86 29.38
CA VAL A 138 -17.70 7.04 28.56
C VAL A 138 -17.70 6.71 27.07
N ARG A 139 -16.75 5.89 26.59
CA ARG A 139 -16.71 5.46 25.19
C ARG A 139 -17.90 4.59 24.82
N SER A 140 -18.33 3.70 25.71
CA SER A 140 -19.49 2.84 25.49
C SER A 140 -20.80 3.65 25.42
N GLU A 141 -20.96 4.66 26.27
CA GLU A 141 -22.11 5.57 26.25
C GLU A 141 -22.14 6.40 24.97
N ARG A 142 -21.00 6.96 24.57
CA ARG A 142 -20.89 7.69 23.29
C ARG A 142 -21.23 6.79 22.10
N ALA A 143 -20.78 5.54 22.11
CA ALA A 143 -21.11 4.59 21.05
C ALA A 143 -22.62 4.29 20.99
N LYS A 144 -23.31 4.20 22.13
CA LYS A 144 -24.78 4.04 22.19
C LYS A 144 -25.51 5.26 21.60
N VAL A 145 -25.14 6.46 22.04
CA VAL A 145 -25.75 7.71 21.54
C VAL A 145 -25.52 7.86 20.04
N LEU A 146 -24.33 7.54 19.54
CA LEU A 146 -24.05 7.54 18.11
C LEU A 146 -24.87 6.50 17.36
N LYS A 147 -25.05 5.30 17.92
CA LYS A 147 -25.90 4.27 17.32
C LYS A 147 -27.35 4.75 17.21
N GLU A 148 -27.88 5.37 18.26
CA GLU A 148 -29.24 5.95 18.26
C GLU A 148 -29.39 7.08 17.24
N ALA A 149 -28.39 7.96 17.13
CA ALA A 149 -28.36 9.01 16.12
C ALA A 149 -28.34 8.41 14.70
N ILE A 150 -27.49 7.41 14.46
CA ILE A 150 -27.41 6.68 13.19
C ILE A 150 -28.76 6.03 12.87
N THR A 151 -29.43 5.37 13.82
CA THR A 151 -30.74 4.76 13.59
C THR A 151 -31.85 5.79 13.35
N THR A 152 -31.71 7.01 13.89
CA THR A 152 -32.66 8.11 13.66
C THR A 152 -32.48 8.68 12.25
N GLU A 153 -31.24 8.82 11.80
CA GLU A 153 -30.91 9.36 10.47
C GLU A 153 -31.18 8.32 9.35
N LEU A 154 -30.95 7.03 9.63
CA LEU A 154 -31.27 5.91 8.74
C LEU A 154 -32.70 5.47 8.94
N ASP A 155 -33.62 6.34 8.56
CA ASP A 155 -35.04 6.00 8.50
C ASP A 155 -35.30 4.84 7.52
N GLU A 156 -36.40 4.12 7.74
CA GLU A 156 -36.82 2.99 6.89
C GLU A 156 -36.87 3.32 5.38
N PRO A 157 -37.37 4.49 4.92
CA PRO A 157 -37.35 4.80 3.50
C PRO A 157 -35.94 5.01 2.94
N THR A 158 -35.00 5.54 3.73
CA THR A 158 -33.60 5.66 3.30
C THR A 158 -32.92 4.30 3.21
N LEU A 159 -33.17 3.40 4.17
CA LEU A 159 -32.70 2.01 4.11
C LEU A 159 -33.23 1.29 2.86
N LEU A 160 -34.49 1.50 2.50
CA LEU A 160 -35.06 0.91 1.29
C LEU A 160 -34.45 1.49 0.01
N ARG A 161 -34.06 2.76 0.00
CA ARG A 161 -33.28 3.35 -1.12
C ARG A 161 -31.90 2.72 -1.24
N PHE A 162 -31.18 2.58 -0.13
CA PHE A 162 -29.87 1.92 -0.13
C PHE A 162 -29.97 0.46 -0.56
N LYS A 163 -30.99 -0.27 -0.10
CA LYS A 163 -31.24 -1.64 -0.55
C LYS A 163 -31.44 -1.72 -2.07
N LYS A 164 -32.25 -0.83 -2.65
CA LYS A 164 -32.43 -0.76 -4.11
C LYS A 164 -31.15 -0.41 -4.86
N LEU A 165 -30.30 0.45 -4.28
CA LEU A 165 -28.99 0.75 -4.86
C LEU A 165 -28.07 -0.46 -4.80
N GLU A 166 -28.02 -1.19 -3.68
CA GLU A 166 -27.23 -2.42 -3.58
C GLU A 166 -27.66 -3.48 -4.59
N GLU A 167 -28.97 -3.72 -4.72
CA GLU A 167 -29.54 -4.62 -5.73
C GLU A 167 -29.18 -4.13 -7.15
N GLY A 168 -29.34 -2.83 -7.42
CA GLY A 168 -29.03 -2.23 -8.73
C GLY A 168 -27.55 -2.28 -9.12
N PHE A 169 -26.64 -2.23 -8.15
CA PHE A 169 -25.20 -2.36 -8.36
C PHE A 169 -24.69 -3.81 -8.27
N GLY A 170 -25.54 -4.78 -7.89
CA GLY A 170 -25.11 -6.17 -7.64
C GLY A 170 -24.18 -6.31 -6.43
N LEU A 171 -24.34 -5.45 -5.42
CA LEU A 171 -23.54 -5.44 -4.18
C LEU A 171 -24.20 -6.22 -3.03
N GLU A 172 -25.18 -7.07 -3.35
CA GLU A 172 -25.96 -7.81 -2.37
C GLU A 172 -25.09 -8.71 -1.49
N ARG A 173 -25.45 -8.77 -0.20
CA ARG A 173 -24.83 -9.66 0.79
C ARG A 173 -25.86 -10.61 1.39
N SER A 174 -25.37 -11.66 2.04
CA SER A 174 -26.20 -12.63 2.74
C SER A 174 -27.08 -12.01 3.84
N ALA A 175 -26.63 -10.94 4.48
CA ALA A 175 -27.38 -10.21 5.50
C ALA A 175 -28.13 -9.00 4.90
N ALA A 176 -29.44 -8.93 5.13
CA ALA A 176 -30.26 -7.79 4.72
C ALA A 176 -29.78 -6.48 5.37
N LEU A 177 -29.86 -5.35 4.64
CA LEU A 177 -29.50 -4.05 5.18
C LEU A 177 -30.53 -3.62 6.24
N SER A 178 -30.06 -3.37 7.46
CA SER A 178 -30.86 -2.96 8.61
C SER A 178 -30.05 -2.01 9.50
N ALA A 179 -30.75 -1.18 10.27
CA ALA A 179 -30.12 -0.27 11.24
C ALA A 179 -29.50 -1.01 12.44
N GLU A 180 -29.83 -2.30 12.63
CA GLU A 180 -29.33 -3.11 13.74
C GLU A 180 -27.95 -3.74 13.47
N LEU A 181 -27.50 -3.73 12.21
CA LEU A 181 -26.18 -4.24 11.82
C LEU A 181 -25.05 -3.60 12.64
N ALA A 182 -23.93 -4.32 12.71
CA ALA A 182 -22.71 -3.77 13.27
C ALA A 182 -22.32 -2.49 12.52
N SER A 183 -21.93 -1.44 13.25
CA SER A 183 -21.64 -0.13 12.65
C SER A 183 -20.53 -0.20 11.59
N THR A 184 -19.58 -1.12 11.74
CA THR A 184 -18.52 -1.37 10.76
C THR A 184 -19.06 -1.94 9.45
N ASP A 185 -20.00 -2.89 9.54
CA ASP A 185 -20.59 -3.53 8.35
C ASP A 185 -21.49 -2.55 7.61
N LEU A 186 -22.27 -1.75 8.35
CA LEU A 186 -23.09 -0.68 7.79
C LEU A 186 -22.22 0.36 7.07
N LEU A 187 -21.12 0.78 7.70
CA LEU A 187 -20.18 1.74 7.10
C LEU A 187 -19.52 1.18 5.83
N ASP A 188 -19.01 -0.05 5.84
CA ASP A 188 -18.40 -0.69 4.67
C ASP A 188 -19.39 -0.78 3.51
N ARG A 189 -20.65 -1.15 3.78
CA ARG A 189 -21.70 -1.18 2.75
C ARG A 189 -21.98 0.19 2.16
N LEU A 190 -22.17 1.21 2.99
CA LEU A 190 -22.40 2.58 2.52
C LEU A 190 -21.22 3.12 1.70
N LEU A 191 -19.98 2.83 2.11
CA LEU A 191 -18.78 3.22 1.38
C LEU A 191 -18.70 2.56 0.00
N ARG A 192 -19.10 1.30 -0.13
CA ARG A 192 -19.16 0.61 -1.43
C ARG A 192 -20.22 1.19 -2.35
N ILE A 193 -21.42 1.47 -1.82
CA ILE A 193 -22.47 2.15 -2.57
C ILE A 193 -21.98 3.51 -3.06
N LYS A 194 -21.33 4.29 -2.17
CA LYS A 194 -20.73 5.58 -2.54
C LYS A 194 -19.69 5.42 -3.65
N ALA A 195 -18.76 4.47 -3.51
CA ALA A 195 -17.74 4.23 -4.53
C ALA A 195 -18.35 3.84 -5.89
N ALA A 196 -19.43 3.06 -5.90
CA ALA A 196 -20.15 2.71 -7.12
C ALA A 196 -20.80 3.94 -7.79
N ILE A 197 -21.39 4.85 -7.00
CA ILE A 197 -21.94 6.12 -7.49
C ILE A 197 -20.82 7.00 -8.06
N ASP A 198 -19.73 7.19 -7.33
CA ASP A 198 -18.59 8.00 -7.78
C ASP A 198 -18.01 7.48 -9.11
N ASN A 199 -17.91 6.15 -9.27
CA ASN A 199 -17.47 5.52 -10.50
C ASN A 199 -18.43 5.80 -11.68
N LEU A 200 -19.75 5.71 -11.46
CA LEU A 200 -20.74 6.05 -12.49
C LEU A 200 -20.68 7.52 -12.89
N GLU A 201 -20.54 8.43 -11.93
CA GLU A 201 -20.40 9.86 -12.20
C GLU A 201 -19.14 10.16 -12.99
N TYR A 202 -18.03 9.51 -12.64
CA TYR A 202 -16.78 9.60 -13.37
C TYR A 202 -16.94 9.12 -14.82
N GLU A 203 -17.54 7.95 -15.05
CA GLU A 203 -17.77 7.42 -16.40
C GLU A 203 -18.69 8.31 -17.24
N LYS A 204 -19.74 8.86 -16.63
CA LYS A 204 -20.65 9.80 -17.29
C LYS A 204 -19.90 11.06 -17.73
N ALA A 205 -19.07 11.63 -16.85
CA ALA A 205 -18.25 12.80 -17.18
C ALA A 205 -17.26 12.52 -18.32
N GLN A 206 -16.68 11.32 -18.40
CA GLN A 206 -15.82 10.93 -19.53
C GLN A 206 -16.60 10.80 -20.85
N ARG A 207 -17.81 10.23 -20.81
CA ARG A 207 -18.68 10.13 -21.99
C ARG A 207 -19.10 11.50 -22.53
N ASP A 208 -19.46 12.42 -21.65
CA ASP A 208 -19.86 13.78 -22.04
C ASP A 208 -18.69 14.54 -22.69
N ARG A 209 -17.47 14.41 -22.15
CA ARG A 209 -16.24 14.97 -22.75
C ARG A 209 -15.93 14.38 -24.12
N LYS A 210 -16.10 13.07 -24.30
CA LYS A 210 -15.87 12.43 -25.61
C LYS A 210 -16.86 12.94 -26.66
N THR A 211 -18.11 13.19 -26.26
CA THR A 211 -19.17 13.67 -27.14
C THR A 211 -18.94 15.12 -27.56
N THR A 212 -18.46 15.99 -26.65
CA THR A 212 -18.13 17.38 -26.99
C THR A 212 -16.92 17.49 -27.91
N VAL A 213 -15.89 16.64 -27.73
CA VAL A 213 -14.75 16.59 -28.64
C VAL A 213 -15.16 16.11 -30.03
N ALA A 214 -16.01 15.08 -30.14
CA ALA A 214 -16.52 14.61 -31.42
C ALA A 214 -17.31 15.69 -32.17
N ALA A 215 -18.18 16.43 -31.47
CA ALA A 215 -18.95 17.52 -32.07
C ALA A 215 -18.07 18.71 -32.52
N ALA A 216 -16.97 19.00 -31.83
CA ALA A 216 -16.06 20.08 -32.19
C ALA A 216 -15.25 19.79 -33.47
N VAL A 217 -14.91 18.52 -33.72
CA VAL A 217 -14.15 18.09 -34.92
C VAL A 217 -14.98 18.17 -36.20
N GLU A 218 -16.31 18.17 -36.10
CA GLU A 218 -17.23 18.29 -37.25
C GLU A 218 -17.49 19.75 -37.67
N SER A 219 -16.75 20.72 -37.10
CA SER A 219 -16.79 22.11 -37.57
C SER A 219 -16.36 22.17 -39.05
N PRO A 220 -17.14 22.85 -39.93
CA PRO A 220 -16.98 22.78 -41.37
C PRO A 220 -15.58 23.26 -41.78
N THR A 221 -14.91 22.43 -42.59
CA THR A 221 -13.71 22.80 -43.34
C THR A 221 -13.92 24.20 -43.92
N PRO A 222 -13.05 25.18 -43.62
CA PRO A 222 -13.21 26.53 -44.16
C PRO A 222 -13.27 26.43 -45.68
N GLU A 223 -14.33 26.98 -46.28
CA GLU A 223 -14.46 27.04 -47.74
C GLU A 223 -13.20 27.65 -48.35
N PRO A 224 -12.68 27.09 -49.46
CA PRO A 224 -11.49 27.60 -50.09
C PRO A 224 -11.70 29.06 -50.48
N VAL A 225 -10.91 29.95 -49.87
CA VAL A 225 -10.89 31.38 -50.19
C VAL A 225 -10.61 31.54 -51.69
N PRO A 226 -11.48 32.21 -52.47
CA PRO A 226 -11.24 32.40 -53.90
C PRO A 226 -9.95 33.20 -54.12
N SER A 227 -9.04 32.64 -54.91
CA SER A 227 -7.78 33.27 -55.28
C SER A 227 -8.02 34.62 -55.96
N PRO A 228 -7.26 35.67 -55.64
CA PRO A 228 -7.41 36.98 -56.28
C PRO A 228 -7.06 36.89 -57.78
N THR A 229 -8.00 37.26 -58.64
CA THR A 229 -7.81 37.38 -60.08
C THR A 229 -6.80 38.50 -60.38
N PRO A 230 -5.73 38.27 -61.16
CA PRO A 230 -4.82 39.33 -61.54
C PRO A 230 -5.51 40.31 -62.50
N SER A 231 -5.65 41.57 -62.08
CA SER A 231 -6.06 42.67 -62.94
C SER A 231 -4.91 43.04 -63.89
N LEU A 232 -5.16 42.92 -65.19
CA LEU A 232 -4.31 43.43 -66.26
C LEU A 232 -4.24 44.95 -66.16
N VAL A 233 -3.04 45.48 -65.90
CA VAL A 233 -2.70 46.90 -66.03
C VAL A 233 -2.24 47.11 -67.47
N ASN A 234 -2.96 47.98 -68.19
CA ASN A 234 -2.56 48.54 -69.48
C ASN A 234 -1.53 49.66 -69.30
#